data_AF-A0A1H3LBJ3-F1
#
_entry.id   AF-A0A1H3LBJ3-F1
#
_cell.length_a   1.000
_cell.length_b   1.000
_cell.length_c   1.000
_cell.angle_alpha   90.00
_cell.angle_beta   90.00
_cell.angle_gamma   90.00
#
_symmetry.space_group_name_H-M   'P 1'
#
loop_
_entity.id
_entity.type
_entity.pdbx_description
1 polymer ?
#
loop_
_entity_poly.entity_id
_entity_poly.type
_entity_poly.pdbx_seq_one_letter_code
_entity_poly.pdbx_strand_id
1 'polypeptide(L)'
;MKKLVGIGLAAAISLGALSGCSLLGEKANGMVTYGSEQQINQVIDKNKSDIKEKNTYKMKLATLEGKKVLVMDKKTGEELVKKELIKKVEKENTKAIDKLPAVTTDQGVLFAKEEVANATIDGAKLKYEGNTIIGDARSYADMFAIVDDAAYGKVNGEEKSVGVLKFAKDPKDKIQDTTKETEAVQLVKIKK
;
A
#
# COMPACT_ATOMS: atom_id res chain seq x y z
N MET A 1 -54.53 27.34 35.38
CA MET A 1 -54.83 27.14 33.93
C MET A 1 -54.68 28.52 33.28
N LYS A 2 -53.87 28.84 32.26
CA LYS A 2 -53.33 28.10 31.12
C LYS A 2 -51.91 28.63 30.75
N LYS A 3 -50.96 27.69 30.69
CA LYS A 3 -49.84 27.50 29.76
C LYS A 3 -49.47 28.66 28.79
N LEU A 4 -48.26 29.20 28.93
CA LEU A 4 -47.44 29.74 27.83
C LEU A 4 -46.00 29.25 28.00
N VAL A 5 -45.67 28.15 27.31
CA VAL A 5 -44.29 27.64 27.20
C VAL A 5 -43.72 28.24 25.93
N GLY A 6 -42.91 29.28 26.09
CA GLY A 6 -42.17 29.92 25.01
C GLY A 6 -40.88 29.15 24.71
N ILE A 7 -40.85 28.59 23.51
CA ILE A 7 -39.74 27.84 22.93
C ILE A 7 -38.55 28.77 22.69
N GLY A 8 -37.40 28.44 23.28
CA GLY A 8 -36.10 29.00 22.91
C GLY A 8 -35.12 27.86 22.71
N LEU A 9 -35.12 27.27 21.50
CA LEU A 9 -34.11 26.29 21.07
C LEU A 9 -32.72 26.95 21.14
N ALA A 10 -31.95 26.64 22.17
CA ALA A 10 -30.51 26.85 22.12
C ALA A 10 -29.92 25.70 21.29
N ALA A 11 -29.38 26.05 20.13
CA ALA A 11 -28.74 25.13 19.19
C ALA A 11 -27.66 24.31 19.91
N ALA A 12 -27.94 23.02 20.12
CA ALA A 12 -26.90 22.05 20.39
C ALA A 12 -25.99 22.04 19.15
N ILE A 13 -24.80 22.62 19.26
CA ILE A 13 -23.72 22.33 18.33
C ILE A 13 -23.49 20.84 18.47
N SER A 14 -24.09 20.08 17.56
CA SER A 14 -23.74 18.70 17.35
C SER A 14 -22.26 18.72 16.99
N LEU A 15 -21.42 18.34 17.96
CA LEU A 15 -20.11 17.79 17.67
C LEU A 15 -20.37 16.54 16.85
N GLY A 16 -20.60 16.75 15.55
CA GLY A 16 -20.66 15.72 14.54
C GLY A 16 -19.40 14.90 14.72
N ALA A 17 -19.61 13.62 14.93
CA ALA A 17 -18.63 12.60 15.21
C ALA A 17 -17.24 12.94 14.63
N LEU A 18 -16.31 13.35 15.50
CA LEU A 18 -14.91 13.03 15.30
C LEU A 18 -14.77 11.51 15.54
N SER A 19 -15.34 10.70 14.64
CA SER A 19 -14.94 9.31 14.43
C SER A 19 -13.58 9.22 13.71
N GLY A 20 -12.87 10.33 13.58
CA GLY A 20 -11.47 10.35 13.22
C GLY A 20 -10.60 10.05 14.44
N CYS A 21 -10.31 8.77 14.69
CA CYS A 21 -9.10 8.35 15.40
C CYS A 21 -7.84 8.77 14.62
N SER A 22 -7.62 10.08 14.45
CA SER A 22 -6.42 10.60 13.77
C SER A 22 -5.78 11.79 14.49
N LEU A 23 -6.33 12.26 15.62
CA LEU A 23 -5.66 13.31 16.43
C LEU A 23 -4.48 12.77 17.27
N LEU A 24 -4.41 11.45 17.50
CA LEU A 24 -3.38 10.79 18.34
C LEU A 24 -2.75 9.56 17.66
N GLY A 25 -2.91 9.41 16.34
CA GLY A 25 -2.30 8.32 15.59
C GLY A 25 -0.78 8.53 15.41
N GLU A 26 -0.03 7.44 15.29
CA GLU A 26 1.41 7.52 15.03
C GLU A 26 1.66 8.23 13.69
N LYS A 27 2.48 9.28 13.71
CA LYS A 27 2.77 10.06 12.49
C LYS A 27 3.48 9.20 11.44
N ALA A 28 3.00 9.30 10.21
CA ALA A 28 3.66 8.74 9.05
C ALA A 28 5.02 9.42 8.85
N ASN A 29 5.94 8.72 8.20
CA ASN A 29 7.24 9.28 7.81
C ASN A 29 7.59 8.96 6.36
N GLY A 30 6.63 8.42 5.59
CA GLY A 30 6.86 8.05 4.22
C GLY A 30 5.58 7.91 3.40
N MET A 31 5.79 7.73 2.10
CA MET A 31 4.75 7.39 1.15
C MET A 31 5.16 6.16 0.34
N VAL A 32 4.19 5.29 0.05
CA VAL A 32 4.28 4.34 -1.05
C VAL A 32 3.43 4.88 -2.20
N THR A 33 4.03 5.04 -3.36
CA THR A 33 3.44 5.63 -4.56
C THR A 33 3.47 4.63 -5.70
N TYR A 34 2.43 4.61 -6.53
CA TYR A 34 2.28 3.65 -7.63
C TYR A 34 1.96 4.39 -8.92
N GLY A 35 2.63 4.05 -10.02
CA GLY A 35 2.34 4.60 -11.34
C GLY A 35 3.40 4.22 -12.37
N SER A 36 3.44 4.95 -13.49
CA SER A 36 4.55 4.87 -14.43
C SER A 36 5.87 5.41 -13.85
N GLU A 37 6.99 5.04 -14.45
CA GLU A 37 8.32 5.55 -14.08
C GLU A 37 8.38 7.09 -14.11
N GLN A 38 7.77 7.71 -15.12
CA GLN A 38 7.69 9.17 -15.24
C GLN A 38 6.93 9.82 -14.08
N GLN A 39 5.77 9.27 -13.71
CA GLN A 39 4.96 9.79 -12.60
C GLN A 39 5.72 9.72 -11.27
N ILE A 40 6.39 8.58 -11.01
CA ILE A 40 7.18 8.41 -9.78
C ILE A 40 8.36 9.38 -9.76
N ASN A 41 9.05 9.58 -10.88
CA ASN A 41 10.15 10.56 -10.97
C ASN A 41 9.67 11.99 -10.74
N GLN A 42 8.50 12.37 -11.29
CA GLN A 42 7.92 13.69 -11.06
C GLN A 42 7.65 13.95 -9.57
N VAL A 43 7.08 12.98 -8.85
CA VAL A 43 6.84 13.10 -7.40
C VAL A 43 8.16 13.24 -6.64
N ILE A 44 9.18 12.46 -7.01
CA ILE A 44 10.51 12.52 -6.40
C ILE A 44 11.13 13.91 -6.60
N ASP A 45 11.11 14.42 -7.82
CA ASP A 45 11.74 15.71 -8.16
C ASP A 45 11.06 16.88 -7.47
N LYS A 46 9.71 16.88 -7.44
CA LYS A 46 8.90 17.89 -6.74
C LYS A 46 9.17 17.92 -5.24
N ASN A 47 9.56 16.79 -4.65
CA ASN A 47 9.73 16.63 -3.21
C ASN A 47 11.18 16.39 -2.76
N LYS A 48 12.16 16.57 -3.66
CA LYS A 48 13.56 16.17 -3.45
C LYS A 48 14.21 16.76 -2.19
N SER A 49 13.83 17.97 -1.79
CA SER A 49 14.37 18.62 -0.59
C SER A 49 13.90 17.99 0.72
N ASP A 50 12.76 17.31 0.68
CA ASP A 50 12.11 16.76 1.87
C ASP A 50 12.30 15.24 1.98
N ILE A 51 12.67 14.57 0.89
CA ILE A 51 12.94 13.14 0.84
C ILE A 51 14.34 12.86 1.43
N LYS A 52 14.40 12.04 2.48
CA LYS A 52 15.65 11.55 3.09
C LYS A 52 16.17 10.27 2.46
N GLU A 53 15.26 9.43 1.99
CA GLU A 53 15.58 8.12 1.41
C GLU A 53 14.57 7.84 0.31
N LYS A 54 15.05 7.40 -0.85
CA LYS A 54 14.21 7.01 -1.98
C LYS A 54 14.60 5.62 -2.46
N ASN A 55 13.61 4.76 -2.62
CA ASN A 55 13.74 3.51 -3.35
C ASN A 55 12.63 3.45 -4.39
N THR A 56 12.98 3.01 -5.59
CA THR A 56 12.04 2.84 -6.69
C THR A 56 12.15 1.41 -7.19
N TYR A 57 11.03 0.72 -7.23
CA TYR A 57 10.94 -0.69 -7.59
C TYR A 57 10.16 -0.85 -8.88
N LYS A 58 10.72 -1.59 -9.84
CA LYS A 58 9.95 -2.02 -11.01
C LYS A 58 9.12 -3.24 -10.61
N MET A 59 7.84 -3.18 -10.90
CA MET A 59 6.87 -4.25 -10.68
C MET A 59 6.05 -4.44 -11.94
N LYS A 60 5.34 -5.56 -12.05
CA LYS A 60 4.46 -5.84 -13.18
C LYS A 60 3.01 -5.92 -12.71
N LEU A 61 2.13 -5.16 -13.34
CA LEU A 61 0.70 -5.26 -13.11
C LEU A 61 0.11 -6.27 -14.09
N ALA A 62 -0.33 -7.40 -13.57
CA ALA A 62 -0.94 -8.49 -14.33
C ALA A 62 -2.38 -8.71 -13.86
N THR A 63 -3.05 -9.67 -14.48
CA THR A 63 -4.42 -10.07 -14.12
C THR A 63 -4.46 -11.54 -13.76
N LEU A 64 -5.12 -11.87 -12.65
CA LEU A 64 -5.44 -13.24 -12.24
C LEU A 64 -6.92 -13.27 -11.87
N GLU A 65 -7.71 -14.16 -12.48
CA GLU A 65 -9.16 -14.27 -12.25
C GLU A 65 -9.91 -12.91 -12.37
N GLY A 66 -9.51 -12.08 -13.32
CA GLY A 66 -10.11 -10.75 -13.55
C GLY A 66 -9.75 -9.67 -12.51
N LYS A 67 -8.86 -9.99 -11.56
CA LYS A 67 -8.38 -9.07 -10.52
C LYS A 67 -6.95 -8.64 -10.78
N LYS A 68 -6.60 -7.42 -10.36
CA LYS A 68 -5.25 -6.86 -10.52
C LYS A 68 -4.26 -7.52 -9.56
N VAL A 69 -3.17 -8.05 -10.09
CA VAL A 69 -2.05 -8.60 -9.32
C VAL A 69 -0.83 -7.73 -9.55
N LEU A 70 -0.29 -7.12 -8.50
CA LEU A 70 1.01 -6.46 -8.56
C LEU A 70 2.10 -7.49 -8.24
N VAL A 71 2.89 -7.83 -9.23
CA VAL A 71 3.94 -8.84 -9.17
C VAL A 71 5.29 -8.17 -8.96
N MET A 72 6.08 -8.69 -8.02
CA MET A 72 7.46 -8.26 -7.79
C MET A 72 8.39 -9.47 -7.71
N ASP A 73 9.68 -9.24 -7.94
CA ASP A 73 10.71 -10.23 -7.69
C ASP A 73 10.96 -10.45 -6.18
N LYS A 74 11.62 -11.56 -5.87
CA LYS A 74 11.91 -11.96 -4.49
C LYS A 74 12.74 -10.91 -3.77
N LYS A 75 13.75 -10.36 -4.43
CA LYS A 75 14.64 -9.34 -3.86
C LYS A 75 13.87 -8.11 -3.40
N THR A 76 12.95 -7.62 -4.22
CA THR A 76 12.07 -6.49 -3.90
C THR A 76 11.18 -6.83 -2.70
N GLY A 77 10.59 -8.03 -2.69
CA GLY A 77 9.81 -8.51 -1.54
C GLY A 77 10.61 -8.49 -0.22
N GLU A 78 11.85 -8.97 -0.25
CA GLU A 78 12.75 -8.96 0.92
C GLU A 78 13.11 -7.54 1.38
N GLU A 79 13.33 -6.61 0.45
CA GLU A 79 13.58 -5.20 0.80
C GLU A 79 12.35 -4.54 1.43
N LEU A 80 11.15 -4.82 0.95
CA LEU A 80 9.91 -4.30 1.53
C LEU A 80 9.64 -4.89 2.92
N VAL A 81 10.00 -6.16 3.17
CA VAL A 81 9.95 -6.77 4.51
C VAL A 81 10.89 -6.02 5.47
N LYS A 82 12.15 -5.75 5.07
CA LYS A 82 13.11 -4.98 5.90
C LYS A 82 12.61 -3.58 6.25
N LYS A 83 11.81 -2.97 5.37
CA LYS A 83 11.19 -1.66 5.59
C LYS A 83 9.89 -1.73 6.41
N GLU A 84 9.48 -2.91 6.87
CA GLU A 84 8.20 -3.21 7.52
C GLU A 84 6.97 -2.86 6.66
N LEU A 85 7.11 -2.92 5.33
CA LEU A 85 6.05 -2.55 4.40
C LEU A 85 5.20 -3.73 3.94
N ILE A 86 5.65 -4.97 4.10
CA ILE A 86 4.79 -6.13 3.87
C ILE A 86 4.05 -6.45 5.18
N LYS A 87 2.75 -6.18 5.23
CA LYS A 87 1.96 -6.27 6.45
C LYS A 87 0.78 -7.22 6.30
N LYS A 88 0.61 -8.11 7.28
CA LYS A 88 -0.58 -8.94 7.43
C LYS A 88 -1.72 -8.09 7.99
N VAL A 89 -2.92 -8.26 7.44
CA VAL A 89 -4.13 -7.61 7.93
C VAL A 89 -4.72 -8.45 9.08
N GLU A 90 -4.92 -7.80 10.23
CA GLU A 90 -5.49 -8.39 11.44
C GLU A 90 -6.68 -7.54 11.90
N LYS A 91 -7.90 -7.94 11.51
CA LYS A 91 -9.14 -7.17 11.73
C LYS A 91 -9.01 -5.77 11.09
N GLU A 92 -9.02 -4.72 11.91
CA GLU A 92 -8.92 -3.31 11.51
C GLU A 92 -7.47 -2.79 11.50
N ASN A 93 -6.49 -3.62 11.87
CA ASN A 93 -5.07 -3.24 11.98
C ASN A 93 -4.19 -4.01 11.00
N THR A 94 -2.94 -3.56 10.86
CA THR A 94 -1.91 -4.23 10.08
C THR A 94 -0.69 -4.52 10.95
N LYS A 95 0.00 -5.62 10.67
CA LYS A 95 1.24 -6.01 11.36
C LYS A 95 2.29 -6.43 10.35
N ALA A 96 3.46 -5.82 10.41
CA ALA A 96 4.58 -6.19 9.55
C ALA A 96 4.97 -7.66 9.76
N ILE A 97 5.27 -8.35 8.66
CA ILE A 97 5.85 -9.70 8.73
C ILE A 97 7.36 -9.58 8.94
N ASP A 98 7.92 -10.46 9.78
CA ASP A 98 9.36 -10.43 10.07
C ASP A 98 10.20 -11.06 8.95
N LYS A 99 9.59 -11.93 8.14
CA LYS A 99 10.23 -12.65 7.06
C LYS A 99 9.26 -12.92 5.92
N LEU A 100 9.81 -12.94 4.71
CA LEU A 100 9.08 -13.35 3.53
C LEU A 100 8.75 -14.86 3.62
N PRO A 101 7.56 -15.33 3.22
CA PRO A 101 7.30 -16.75 3.02
C PRO A 101 8.24 -17.34 1.96
N ALA A 102 8.36 -18.66 1.93
CA ALA A 102 9.30 -19.31 1.01
C ALA A 102 8.91 -19.07 -0.46
N VAL A 103 9.81 -18.41 -1.19
CA VAL A 103 9.76 -18.23 -2.64
C VAL A 103 10.89 -19.04 -3.27
N THR A 104 10.53 -20.00 -4.13
CA THR A 104 11.44 -20.88 -4.89
C THR A 104 11.28 -20.64 -6.39
N THR A 105 12.12 -21.28 -7.20
CA THR A 105 12.06 -21.18 -8.68
C THR A 105 10.76 -21.72 -9.28
N ASP A 106 10.09 -22.63 -8.57
CA ASP A 106 8.91 -23.32 -9.07
C ASP A 106 7.62 -22.84 -8.40
N GLN A 107 7.75 -22.08 -7.31
CA GLN A 107 6.63 -21.64 -6.49
C GLN A 107 6.88 -20.25 -5.90
N GLY A 108 6.07 -19.29 -6.35
CA GLY A 108 5.94 -17.98 -5.74
C GLY A 108 4.88 -17.94 -4.64
N VAL A 109 4.65 -16.73 -4.16
CA VAL A 109 3.71 -16.40 -3.09
C VAL A 109 2.63 -15.47 -3.64
N LEU A 110 1.39 -15.68 -3.21
CA LEU A 110 0.26 -14.80 -3.47
C LEU A 110 -0.34 -14.31 -2.16
N PHE A 111 -0.51 -13.00 -2.06
CA PHE A 111 -1.23 -12.35 -0.99
C PHE A 111 -2.52 -11.74 -1.54
N ALA A 112 -3.65 -12.16 -0.96
CA ALA A 112 -4.98 -11.76 -1.39
C ALA A 112 -5.91 -11.67 -0.19
N LYS A 113 -6.99 -10.88 -0.29
CA LYS A 113 -7.95 -10.75 0.81
C LYS A 113 -8.62 -12.08 1.15
N GLU A 114 -9.04 -12.78 0.11
CA GLU A 114 -9.66 -14.10 0.18
C GLU A 114 -8.68 -15.14 -0.38
N GLU A 115 -8.84 -16.39 0.04
CA GLU A 115 -8.04 -17.50 -0.48
C GLU A 115 -8.25 -17.68 -1.99
N VAL A 116 -7.16 -17.91 -2.71
CA VAL A 116 -7.15 -18.21 -4.14
C VAL A 116 -6.42 -19.53 -4.34
N ALA A 117 -7.18 -20.59 -4.65
CA ALA A 117 -6.64 -21.93 -4.82
C ALA A 117 -6.01 -22.11 -6.20
N ASN A 118 -4.91 -22.85 -6.27
CA ASN A 118 -4.23 -23.22 -7.53
C ASN A 118 -3.86 -22.02 -8.43
N ALA A 119 -3.58 -20.87 -7.83
CA ALA A 119 -3.19 -19.67 -8.56
C ALA A 119 -1.91 -19.90 -9.37
N THR A 120 -1.91 -19.42 -10.62
CA THR A 120 -0.72 -19.42 -11.48
C THR A 120 -0.60 -18.10 -12.20
N ILE A 121 0.62 -17.63 -12.43
CA ILE A 121 0.90 -16.44 -13.22
C ILE A 121 2.00 -16.75 -14.23
N ASP A 122 1.66 -16.72 -15.52
CA ASP A 122 2.57 -17.04 -16.63
C ASP A 122 3.36 -18.34 -16.42
N GLY A 123 2.68 -19.37 -15.90
CA GLY A 123 3.23 -20.69 -15.62
C GLY A 123 3.89 -20.86 -14.24
N ALA A 124 4.17 -19.78 -13.51
CA ALA A 124 4.64 -19.86 -12.13
C ALA A 124 3.49 -20.20 -11.18
N LYS A 125 3.62 -21.25 -10.37
CA LYS A 125 2.64 -21.58 -9.33
C LYS A 125 2.74 -20.59 -8.20
N LEU A 126 1.61 -20.16 -7.66
CA LEU A 126 1.56 -19.24 -6.54
C LEU A 126 0.86 -19.90 -5.35
N LYS A 127 1.55 -19.91 -4.21
CA LYS A 127 0.98 -20.37 -2.95
C LYS A 127 0.31 -19.19 -2.24
N TYR A 128 -0.95 -19.35 -1.88
CA TYR A 128 -1.64 -18.37 -1.05
C TYR A 128 -1.02 -18.32 0.36
N GLU A 129 -0.62 -17.12 0.80
CA GLU A 129 0.02 -16.88 2.10
C GLU A 129 -0.75 -15.81 2.92
N GLY A 130 -2.05 -15.71 2.69
CA GLY A 130 -2.96 -14.90 3.51
C GLY A 130 -3.21 -13.47 3.02
N ASN A 131 -4.06 -12.78 3.77
CA ASN A 131 -4.38 -11.37 3.57
C ASN A 131 -3.24 -10.47 4.04
N THR A 132 -2.23 -10.34 3.18
CA THR A 132 -1.08 -9.48 3.34
C THR A 132 -1.11 -8.40 2.25
N ILE A 133 -0.60 -7.21 2.60
CA ILE A 133 -0.63 -6.01 1.77
C ILE A 133 0.72 -5.28 1.81
N ILE A 134 0.91 -4.34 0.88
CA ILE A 134 2.00 -3.36 0.94
C ILE A 134 1.49 -2.10 1.64
N GLY A 135 2.20 -1.63 2.67
CA GLY A 135 1.85 -0.46 3.45
C GLY A 135 0.76 -0.73 4.47
N ASP A 136 -0.16 0.22 4.62
CA ASP A 136 -1.19 0.23 5.67
C ASP A 136 -2.60 -0.03 5.13
N ALA A 137 -2.79 0.03 3.81
CA ALA A 137 -4.04 -0.31 3.15
C ALA A 137 -3.83 -1.02 1.80
N ARG A 138 -4.84 -1.77 1.35
CA ARG A 138 -4.87 -2.34 -0.01
C ARG A 138 -5.26 -1.23 -1.01
N SER A 139 -4.26 -0.46 -1.47
CA SER A 139 -4.51 0.81 -2.19
C SER A 139 -4.50 0.72 -3.72
N TYR A 140 -3.72 -0.18 -4.33
CA TYR A 140 -3.44 -0.15 -5.78
C TYR A 140 -3.86 -1.41 -6.54
N ALA A 141 -3.58 -2.59 -5.99
CA ALA A 141 -3.91 -3.88 -6.59
C ALA A 141 -4.77 -4.72 -5.65
N ASP A 142 -5.57 -5.61 -6.23
CA ASP A 142 -6.43 -6.54 -5.49
C ASP A 142 -5.58 -7.63 -4.82
N MET A 143 -4.45 -7.97 -5.42
CA MET A 143 -3.52 -9.01 -4.96
C MET A 143 -2.05 -8.57 -5.16
N PHE A 144 -1.16 -9.20 -4.40
CA PHE A 144 0.28 -9.03 -4.53
C PHE A 144 0.93 -10.39 -4.72
N ALA A 145 1.82 -10.53 -5.70
CA ALA A 145 2.56 -11.76 -5.92
C ALA A 145 4.06 -11.52 -5.84
N ILE A 146 4.78 -12.49 -5.27
CA ILE A 146 6.24 -12.48 -5.18
C ILE A 146 6.75 -13.78 -5.77
N VAL A 147 7.56 -13.67 -6.81
CA VAL A 147 8.13 -14.81 -7.55
C VAL A 147 9.66 -14.70 -7.55
N ASP A 148 10.36 -15.78 -7.90
CA ASP A 148 11.81 -15.69 -8.09
C ASP A 148 12.16 -14.83 -9.32
N ASP A 149 13.39 -14.36 -9.39
CA ASP A 149 13.85 -13.43 -10.41
C ASP A 149 13.72 -13.99 -11.84
N ALA A 150 13.90 -15.30 -12.04
CA ALA A 150 13.78 -15.93 -13.36
C ALA A 150 12.31 -16.06 -13.79
N ALA A 151 11.39 -16.37 -12.86
CA ALA A 151 9.96 -16.30 -13.12
C ALA A 151 9.50 -14.87 -13.38
N TYR A 152 9.95 -13.89 -12.58
CA TYR A 152 9.60 -12.48 -12.74
C TYR A 152 9.91 -11.95 -14.15
N GLY A 153 11.06 -12.34 -14.70
CA GLY A 153 11.45 -11.99 -16.07
C GLY A 153 10.45 -12.45 -17.15
N LYS A 154 9.72 -13.55 -16.89
CA LYS A 154 8.76 -14.15 -17.83
C LYS A 154 7.33 -13.64 -17.67
N VAL A 155 7.01 -12.99 -16.54
CA VAL A 155 5.67 -12.47 -16.28
C VAL A 155 5.27 -11.46 -17.35
N ASN A 156 4.10 -11.66 -17.96
CA ASN A 156 3.47 -10.75 -18.90
C ASN A 156 2.55 -9.80 -18.12
N GLY A 157 3.00 -8.57 -17.93
CA GLY A 157 2.24 -7.55 -17.23
C GLY A 157 2.74 -6.17 -17.59
N GLU A 158 1.91 -5.16 -17.36
CA GLU A 158 2.28 -3.77 -17.59
C GLU A 158 3.38 -3.37 -16.59
N GLU A 159 4.50 -2.83 -17.07
CA GLU A 159 5.54 -2.32 -16.18
C GLU A 159 5.04 -1.13 -15.37
N LYS A 160 5.15 -1.23 -14.05
CA LYS A 160 4.84 -0.19 -13.09
C LYS A 160 6.06 0.13 -12.25
N SER A 161 6.09 1.36 -11.75
CA SER A 161 7.07 1.86 -10.81
C SER A 161 6.41 2.08 -9.46
N VAL A 162 7.02 1.57 -8.41
CA VAL A 162 6.59 1.76 -7.02
C VAL A 162 7.64 2.55 -6.28
N GLY A 163 7.32 3.78 -5.91
CA GLY A 163 8.19 4.65 -5.13
C GLY A 163 7.94 4.48 -3.64
N VAL A 164 8.98 4.07 -2.90
CA VAL A 164 9.02 4.05 -1.44
C VAL A 164 9.87 5.24 -0.98
N LEU A 165 9.19 6.28 -0.52
CA LEU A 165 9.78 7.59 -0.27
C LEU A 165 9.69 7.93 1.22
N LYS A 166 10.83 8.05 1.88
CA LYS A 166 10.91 8.43 3.30
C LYS A 166 11.22 9.91 3.43
N PHE A 167 10.41 10.61 4.20
CA PHE A 167 10.47 12.06 4.33
C PHE A 167 11.14 12.48 5.65
N ALA A 168 11.66 13.70 5.65
CA ALA A 168 12.24 14.33 6.82
C ALA A 168 11.22 14.62 7.92
N LYS A 169 9.97 14.87 7.51
CA LYS A 169 8.80 15.17 8.34
C LYS A 169 7.61 14.35 7.80
N ASP A 170 6.51 14.33 8.54
CA ASP A 170 5.26 13.70 8.10
C ASP A 170 4.80 14.29 6.75
N PRO A 171 4.67 13.49 5.67
CA PRO A 171 4.34 13.98 4.35
C PRO A 171 2.83 14.15 4.12
N LYS A 172 1.99 14.13 5.16
CA LYS A 172 0.53 14.26 5.04
C LYS A 172 0.07 15.42 4.16
N ASP A 173 0.71 16.59 4.23
CA ASP A 173 0.33 17.76 3.43
C ASP A 173 0.68 17.61 1.94
N LYS A 174 1.45 16.60 1.57
CA LYS A 174 1.86 16.29 0.18
C LYS A 174 0.97 15.25 -0.49
N ILE A 175 0.13 14.54 0.29
CA ILE A 175 -0.63 13.40 -0.21
C ILE A 175 -1.61 13.82 -1.31
N GLN A 176 -2.30 14.94 -1.15
CA GLN A 176 -3.34 15.40 -2.07
C GLN A 176 -2.78 15.71 -3.46
N ASP A 177 -1.60 16.32 -3.52
CA ASP A 177 -0.91 16.59 -4.78
C ASP A 177 -0.39 15.30 -5.40
N THR A 178 0.19 14.42 -4.58
CA THR A 178 0.72 13.13 -5.05
C THR A 178 -0.37 12.26 -5.67
N THR A 179 -1.58 12.22 -5.10
CA THR A 179 -2.73 11.49 -5.66
C THR A 179 -3.15 11.97 -7.05
N LYS A 180 -2.87 13.23 -7.42
CA LYS A 180 -3.16 13.75 -8.76
C LYS A 180 -2.09 13.40 -9.78
N GLU A 181 -0.88 13.11 -9.30
CA GLU A 181 0.31 12.86 -10.12
C GLU A 181 0.55 11.35 -10.33
N THR A 182 0.05 10.50 -9.43
CA THR A 182 0.24 9.05 -9.46
C THR A 182 -1.08 8.30 -9.60
N GLU A 183 -1.01 7.00 -9.87
CA GLU A 183 -2.21 6.14 -9.95
C GLU A 183 -2.75 5.78 -8.57
N ALA A 184 -1.87 5.67 -7.58
CA ALA A 184 -2.22 5.55 -6.17
C ALA A 184 -1.09 6.06 -5.27
N VAL A 185 -1.45 6.43 -4.04
CA VAL A 185 -0.51 6.77 -2.97
C VAL A 185 -1.12 6.42 -1.61
N GLN A 186 -0.27 6.03 -0.68
CA GLN A 186 -0.62 5.86 0.72
C GLN A 186 0.48 6.39 1.63
N LEU A 187 0.08 6.98 2.77
CA LEU A 187 0.99 7.31 3.86
C LEU A 187 1.35 6.04 4.61
N VAL A 188 2.63 5.90 4.95
CA VAL A 188 3.13 4.72 5.65
C VAL A 188 4.16 5.09 6.71
N LYS A 189 4.40 4.13 7.62
CA LYS A 189 5.61 4.10 8.43
C LYS A 189 6.67 3.24 7.75
N ILE A 190 7.84 3.82 7.51
CA ILE A 190 9.02 3.17 6.95
C ILE A 190 10.10 3.11 8.04
N LYS A 191 10.55 1.91 8.39
CA LYS A 191 11.70 1.72 9.29
C LYS A 191 13.03 1.99 8.58
N LYS A 192 14.10 2.10 9.38
CA LYS A 192 15.46 2.29 8.86
C LYS A 192 16.02 0.95 8.42
#